data_AF-A0A848B6I5-F1
#
_entry.id   AF-A0A848B6I5-F1
#
_cell.length_a   1.000
_cell.length_b   1.000
_cell.length_c   1.000
_cell.angle_alpha   90.00
_cell.angle_beta   90.00
_cell.angle_gamma   90.00
#
_symmetry.space_group_name_H-M   'P 1'
#
loop_
_entity.id
_entity.type
_entity.pdbx_description
1 polymer ?
#
loop_
_entity_poly.entity_id
_entity_poly.type
_entity_poly.pdbx_seq_one_letter_code
_entity_poly.pdbx_strand_id
1 'polypeptide(L)'
;DKGYICNKTMKAEFGALGILLHTPLRSNMKDDRSPEEVKALNNQRRLIETVIAQLTERFNAEKIRARDLWHLTVRISRKLLAHSINCCINQKYGNSLLQFERIFC
;
A
#
# COMPACT_ATOMS: atom_id res chain seq x y z
N ASP A 1 -17.83 8.93 -5.88
CA ASP A 1 -16.75 7.95 -6.00
C ASP A 1 -16.85 7.11 -7.29
N LYS A 2 -16.61 7.72 -8.46
CA LYS A 2 -16.68 7.06 -9.79
C LYS A 2 -15.59 7.53 -10.79
N GLY A 3 -14.63 8.34 -10.33
CA GLY A 3 -13.75 9.13 -11.21
C GLY A 3 -12.48 8.44 -11.71
N TYR A 4 -12.10 7.27 -11.18
CA TYR A 4 -10.83 6.62 -11.48
C TYR A 4 -10.96 5.35 -12.34
N ILE A 5 -11.98 5.28 -13.20
CA ILE A 5 -11.98 4.27 -14.25
C ILE A 5 -11.01 4.79 -15.31
N CYS A 6 -9.88 4.10 -15.48
CA CYS A 6 -8.92 4.47 -16.51
C CYS A 6 -9.63 4.60 -17.86
N ASN A 7 -9.74 5.84 -18.34
CA ASN A 7 -10.24 6.12 -19.67
C ASN A 7 -9.29 5.45 -20.69
N LYS A 8 -9.83 4.99 -21.82
CA LYS A 8 -9.02 4.41 -22.91
C LYS A 8 -7.89 5.37 -23.32
N THR A 9 -8.15 6.67 -23.26
CA THR A 9 -7.18 7.75 -23.51
C THR A 9 -6.00 7.70 -22.53
N MET A 10 -6.24 7.61 -21.23
CA MET A 10 -5.16 7.54 -20.24
C MET A 10 -4.33 6.27 -20.38
N LYS A 11 -4.98 5.14 -20.70
CA LYS A 11 -4.28 3.87 -20.99
C LYS A 11 -3.35 3.99 -22.20
N ALA A 12 -3.78 4.72 -23.22
CA ALA A 12 -2.96 4.99 -24.41
C ALA A 12 -1.80 5.95 -24.10
N GLU A 13 -2.05 7.02 -23.34
CA GLU A 13 -1.02 7.99 -22.93
C GLU A 13 0.06 7.34 -22.05
N PHE A 14 -0.35 6.55 -21.05
CA PHE A 14 0.60 5.80 -20.23
C PHE A 14 1.27 4.68 -21.00
N GLY A 15 0.56 4.01 -21.92
CA GLY A 15 1.15 3.03 -22.82
C GLY A 15 2.25 3.62 -23.71
N ALA A 16 2.07 4.86 -24.19
CA ALA A 16 3.09 5.58 -24.95
C ALA A 16 4.34 5.89 -24.11
N LEU A 17 4.19 5.99 -22.79
CA LEU A 17 5.28 6.15 -21.82
C LEU A 17 5.86 4.80 -21.34
N GLY A 18 5.38 3.67 -21.88
CA GLY A 18 5.80 2.32 -21.46
C GLY A 18 5.23 1.90 -20.10
N ILE A 19 4.21 2.58 -19.58
CA ILE A 19 3.59 2.31 -18.28
C ILE A 19 2.31 1.50 -18.50
N LEU A 20 2.32 0.25 -18.04
CA LEU A 20 1.15 -0.62 -18.06
C LEU A 20 0.26 -0.36 -16.84
N LEU A 21 -0.93 0.20 -17.06
CA LEU A 21 -1.87 0.47 -15.98
C LEU A 21 -2.73 -0.75 -15.65
N HIS A 22 -2.53 -1.30 -14.46
CA HIS A 22 -3.38 -2.34 -13.89
C HIS A 22 -4.52 -1.74 -13.06
N THR A 23 -5.75 -1.88 -13.54
CA THR A 23 -6.94 -1.47 -12.79
C THR A 23 -7.55 -2.64 -12.02
N PRO A 24 -8.14 -2.40 -10.84
CA PRO A 24 -8.84 -3.43 -10.09
C PRO A 24 -10.04 -3.94 -10.87
N LEU A 25 -10.17 -5.26 -10.96
CA LEU A 25 -11.26 -5.89 -11.67
C LEU A 25 -12.55 -5.75 -10.85
N ARG A 26 -13.59 -5.14 -11.43
CA ARG A 26 -14.96 -5.26 -10.91
C ARG A 26 -15.54 -6.59 -11.35
N SER A 27 -16.41 -7.18 -10.54
CA SER A 27 -17.12 -8.43 -10.84
C SER A 27 -17.81 -8.48 -12.22
N ASN A 28 -18.15 -7.31 -12.79
CA ASN A 28 -18.80 -7.17 -14.09
C ASN A 28 -17.86 -6.79 -15.26
N MET A 29 -16.54 -6.89 -15.09
CA MET A 29 -15.56 -6.64 -16.15
C MET A 29 -14.98 -7.96 -16.67
N LYS A 30 -14.98 -8.13 -18.01
CA LYS A 30 -14.20 -9.20 -18.66
C LYS A 30 -12.72 -8.86 -18.56
N ASP A 31 -11.95 -9.77 -17.99
CA ASP A 31 -10.49 -9.73 -17.99
C ASP A 31 -9.96 -10.81 -18.91
N ASP A 32 -8.85 -10.50 -19.57
CA ASP A 32 -8.09 -11.43 -20.42
C ASP A 32 -6.96 -12.12 -19.61
N ARG A 33 -6.65 -11.57 -18.42
CA ARG A 33 -5.57 -12.03 -17.54
C ARG A 33 -5.94 -13.32 -16.81
N SER A 34 -4.93 -14.14 -16.51
CA SER A 34 -5.14 -15.37 -15.74
C SER A 34 -5.67 -15.05 -14.33
N PRO A 35 -6.63 -15.82 -13.80
CA PRO A 35 -7.16 -15.61 -12.45
C PRO A 35 -6.08 -15.61 -11.36
N GLU A 36 -4.98 -16.34 -11.56
CA GLU A 36 -3.85 -16.38 -10.61
C GLU A 36 -3.09 -15.06 -10.54
N GLU A 37 -2.84 -14.43 -11.70
CA GLU A 37 -2.17 -13.12 -11.78
C GLU A 37 -3.01 -12.03 -11.13
N VAL A 38 -4.32 -12.04 -11.38
CA VAL A 38 -5.27 -11.10 -10.76
C VAL A 38 -5.31 -11.29 -9.24
N LYS A 39 -5.27 -12.55 -8.77
CA LYS A 39 -5.21 -12.85 -7.33
C LYS A 39 -3.91 -12.35 -6.69
N ALA A 40 -2.76 -12.55 -7.33
CA ALA A 40 -1.47 -12.06 -6.85
C ALA A 40 -1.46 -10.52 -6.75
N LEU A 41 -1.93 -9.82 -7.78
CA LEU A 41 -2.05 -8.36 -7.79
C LEU A 41 -2.98 -7.85 -6.67
N ASN A 42 -4.12 -8.50 -6.47
CA ASN A 42 -5.06 -8.13 -5.40
C ASN A 42 -4.48 -8.40 -4.01
N ASN A 43 -3.73 -9.49 -3.81
CA ASN A 43 -3.06 -9.76 -2.55
C ASN A 43 -2.02 -8.70 -2.22
N GLN A 44 -1.19 -8.32 -3.21
CA GLN A 44 -0.19 -7.27 -3.03
C GLN A 44 -0.85 -5.93 -2.71
N ARG A 45 -1.95 -5.60 -3.37
CA ARG A 45 -2.74 -4.40 -3.07
C ARG A 45 -3.25 -4.42 -1.63
N ARG A 46 -3.88 -5.52 -1.19
CA ARG A 46 -4.38 -5.66 0.19
C ARG A 46 -3.27 -5.51 1.22
N LEU A 47 -2.08 -6.05 0.93
CA LEU A 47 -0.91 -5.89 1.78
C LEU A 47 -0.50 -4.42 1.91
N ILE A 48 -0.42 -3.69 0.78
CA ILE A 48 -0.10 -2.26 0.77
C ILE A 48 -1.16 -1.46 1.56
N GLU A 49 -2.44 -1.71 1.32
CA GLU A 49 -3.55 -1.07 2.05
C GLU A 49 -3.47 -1.34 3.55
N THR A 50 -3.15 -2.57 3.95
CA THR A 50 -2.97 -2.95 5.37
C THR A 50 -1.80 -2.18 6.00
N VAL A 51 -0.66 -2.11 5.31
CA VAL A 51 0.52 -1.36 5.80
C VAL A 51 0.20 0.12 5.94
N ILE A 52 -0.49 0.72 4.96
CA ILE A 52 -0.91 2.13 5.03
C ILE A 52 -1.88 2.35 6.19
N ALA A 53 -2.88 1.49 6.37
CA ALA A 53 -3.81 1.56 7.49
C ALA A 53 -3.06 1.53 8.83
N GLN A 54 -2.09 0.62 9.00
CA GLN A 54 -1.27 0.57 10.21
C GLN A 54 -0.43 1.83 10.43
N LEU A 55 0.16 2.38 9.38
CA LEU A 55 0.91 3.64 9.47
C LEU A 55 0.00 4.82 9.84
N THR A 56 -1.22 4.86 9.32
CA THR A 56 -2.19 5.89 9.65
C THR A 56 -2.74 5.73 11.06
N GLU A 57 -3.23 4.55 11.43
CA GLU A 57 -3.91 4.30 12.71
C GLU A 57 -2.94 4.28 13.90
N ARG A 58 -1.81 3.58 13.78
CA ARG A 58 -0.87 3.39 14.91
C ARG A 58 0.22 4.45 14.97
N PHE A 59 0.66 4.91 13.80
CA PHE A 59 1.74 5.89 13.71
C PHE A 59 1.24 7.30 13.38
N ASN A 60 -0.06 7.53 13.14
CA ASN A 60 -0.61 8.84 12.80
C ASN A 60 0.20 9.51 11.66
N ALA A 61 0.53 8.72 10.64
CA ALA A 61 1.37 9.15 9.52
C ALA A 61 0.65 10.15 8.59
N GLU A 62 -0.68 10.21 8.62
CA GLU A 62 -1.49 11.14 7.82
C GLU A 62 -1.33 12.61 8.27
N LYS A 63 -1.11 12.85 9.58
CA LYS A 63 -1.08 14.20 10.16
C LYS A 63 0.29 14.54 10.72
N ILE A 64 1.29 14.68 9.84
CA ILE A 64 2.64 15.09 10.24
C ILE A 64 2.79 16.61 10.12
N ARG A 65 2.79 17.30 11.27
CA ARG A 65 3.06 18.75 11.34
C ARG A 65 4.55 19.03 11.20
N ALA A 66 5.06 19.20 9.99
CA ALA A 66 6.44 19.61 9.72
C ALA A 66 6.49 21.03 9.15
N ARG A 67 7.53 21.79 9.50
CA ARG A 67 7.75 23.15 8.98
C ARG A 67 8.36 23.14 7.58
N ASP A 68 9.21 22.14 7.29
CA ASP A 68 9.95 22.01 6.03
C ASP A 68 10.07 20.53 5.60
N LEU A 69 10.36 20.29 4.32
CA LEU A 69 10.49 18.95 3.74
C LEU A 69 11.51 18.07 4.47
N TRP A 70 12.63 18.63 4.93
CA TRP A 70 13.62 17.90 5.72
C TRP A 70 13.01 17.30 7.00
N HIS A 71 12.27 18.13 7.75
CA HIS A 71 11.59 17.71 8.98
C HIS A 71 10.48 16.70 8.70
N LEU A 72 9.79 16.83 7.56
CA LEU A 72 8.80 15.86 7.12
C LEU A 72 9.47 14.50 6.86
N THR A 73 10.53 14.46 6.06
CA THR A 73 11.27 13.24 5.73
C THR A 73 11.78 12.55 6.99
N VAL A 74 12.46 13.27 7.88
CA VAL A 74 12.97 12.70 9.13
C VAL A 74 11.84 12.12 10.00
N ARG A 75 10.69 12.79 10.09
CA ARG A 75 9.54 12.30 10.87
C ARG A 75 8.89 11.08 10.24
N ILE A 76 8.76 11.04 8.91
CA ILE A 76 8.27 9.87 8.18
C ILE A 76 9.24 8.70 8.36
N SER A 77 10.54 8.91 8.15
CA SER A 77 11.56 7.87 8.31
C SER A 77 11.54 7.26 9.69
N ARG A 78 11.36 8.04 10.76
CA ARG A 78 11.22 7.52 12.13
C ARG A 78 9.99 6.63 12.32
N LYS A 79 8.85 7.00 11.73
CA LYS A 79 7.61 6.18 11.78
C LYS A 79 7.77 4.88 11.00
N LEU A 80 8.36 4.95 9.80
CA LEU A 80 8.66 3.76 8.98
C LEU A 80 9.67 2.83 9.67
N LEU A 81 10.69 3.39 10.32
CA LEU A 81 11.67 2.61 11.07
C LEU A 81 10.99 1.87 12.24
N ALA A 82 10.15 2.55 13.01
CA ALA A 82 9.42 1.92 14.10
C ALA A 82 8.46 0.81 13.61
N HIS A 83 7.77 1.02 12.48
CA HIS A 83 6.97 -0.03 11.82
C HIS A 83 7.82 -1.23 11.42
N SER A 84 8.99 -0.99 10.80
CA SER A 84 9.91 -2.04 10.36
C SER A 84 10.48 -2.85 11.53
N ILE A 85 10.80 -2.17 12.64
CA ILE A 85 11.25 -2.82 13.87
C ILE A 85 10.14 -3.74 14.43
N ASN A 86 8.89 -3.29 14.46
CA ASN A 86 7.77 -4.12 14.90
C ASN A 86 7.58 -5.36 14.01
N CYS A 87 7.73 -5.23 12.69
CA CYS A 87 7.74 -6.37 11.78
C CYS A 87 8.87 -7.36 12.10
N CYS A 88 10.08 -6.87 12.36
CA CYS A 88 11.24 -7.70 12.73
C CYS A 88 11.01 -8.43 14.07
N ILE A 89 10.47 -7.73 15.06
CA ILE A 89 10.08 -8.29 16.35
C ILE A 89 9.07 -9.42 16.13
N ASN A 90 7.99 -9.18 15.39
CA ASN A 90 7.00 -10.21 15.09
C ASN A 90 7.59 -11.44 14.39
N GLN A 91 8.48 -11.23 13.42
CA GLN A 91 9.17 -12.31 12.74
C GLN A 91 9.99 -13.16 13.72
N LYS A 92 10.71 -12.53 14.67
CA LYS A 92 11.48 -13.25 15.69
C LYS A 92 10.60 -14.08 16.63
N TYR A 93 9.40 -13.61 16.94
CA TYR A 93 8.43 -14.34 17.77
C TYR A 93 7.59 -15.37 16.99
N GLY A 94 7.84 -15.56 15.69
CA GLY A 94 7.06 -16.48 14.83
C GLY A 94 5.63 -15.99 14.54
N ASN A 95 5.35 -14.71 14.80
CA ASN A 95 4.07 -14.09 14.49
C ASN A 95 4.04 -13.62 13.02
N SER A 96 2.84 -13.51 12.46
CA SER A 96 2.66 -12.87 11.16
C SER A 96 3.22 -11.44 11.19
N LEU A 97 3.97 -11.04 10.15
CA LEU A 97 4.70 -9.76 10.10
C LEU A 97 3.84 -8.57 10.52
N LEU A 98 2.63 -8.47 9.98
CA LEU A 98 1.71 -7.36 10.20
C LEU A 98 0.88 -7.49 11.49
N GLN A 99 1.07 -8.52 12.31
CA GLN A 99 0.23 -8.75 13.50
C GLN A 99 0.72 -7.95 14.71
N PHE A 100 0.66 -6.62 14.63
CA PHE A 100 1.21 -5.75 15.66
C PHE A 100 0.42 -5.74 16.97
N GLU A 101 -0.81 -6.28 17.01
CA GLU A 101 -1.59 -6.42 18.25
C GLU A 101 -0.84 -7.24 19.31
N ARG A 102 -0.07 -8.26 18.90
CA ARG A 102 0.65 -9.15 19.83
C ARG A 102 1.85 -8.49 20.55
N ILE A 103 2.30 -7.32 20.10
CA ILE A 103 3.46 -6.62 20.68
C ILE A 103 3.02 -5.51 21.66
N PHE A 104 1.85 -4.91 21.42
CA PHE A 104 1.37 -3.74 22.17
C PHE A 104 0.19 -4.06 23.12
N CYS A 105 -0.11 -5.35 23.33
CA CYS A 105 -1.06 -5.84 24.32
C CYS A 105 -0.40 -6.07 25.68
#